data_AF-A0A529QTJ5-F1
#
_entry.id   AF-A0A529QTJ5-F1
#
_cell.length_a   1.000
_cell.length_b   1.000
_cell.length_c   1.000
_cell.angle_alpha   90.00
_cell.angle_beta   90.00
_cell.angle_gamma   90.00
#
_symmetry.space_group_name_H-M   'P 1'
#
loop_
_entity.id
_entity.type
_entity.pdbx_description
1 polymer ?
#
loop_
_entity_poly.entity_id
_entity_poly.type
_entity_poly.pdbx_seq_one_letter_code
_entity_poly.pdbx_strand_id
1 'polypeptide(L)' 'VFTLDPGGYNAENAYWKSFSIRRLVRALPDAERRRLEARIGRISTRYDELSGAYQEGKGDNDIPLN' A
#
# COMPACT_ATOMS: atom_id res chain seq x y z
N VAL A 1 20.85 2.89 4.03
CA VAL A 1 19.64 2.06 3.86
C VAL A 1 18.36 2.89 3.67
N PHE A 2 18.36 4.19 3.96
CA PHE A 2 17.24 5.09 3.64
C PHE A 2 17.81 6.28 2.86
N THR A 3 17.53 6.37 1.56
CA THR A 3 18.18 7.34 0.64
C THR A 3 17.20 8.26 -0.06
N LEU A 4 15.95 8.39 0.39
CA LEU A 4 14.97 9.26 -0.27
C LEU A 4 14.02 9.89 0.75
N ASP A 5 13.37 10.97 0.30
CA ASP A 5 12.24 11.67 0.92
C ASP A 5 11.20 10.71 1.53
N PRO A 6 10.34 11.16 2.46
CA PRO A 6 9.32 10.32 3.08
C PRO A 6 8.56 9.48 2.04
N GLY A 7 8.76 8.16 2.07
CA GLY A 7 8.14 7.21 1.14
C GLY A 7 9.04 6.63 0.05
N GLY A 8 10.27 7.12 -0.14
CA GLY A 8 11.21 6.56 -1.11
C GLY A 8 12.05 5.40 -0.54
N TYR A 9 11.45 4.22 -0.44
CA TYR A 9 12.24 3.01 -0.21
C TYR A 9 12.87 2.55 -1.52
N ASN A 10 14.19 2.30 -1.55
CA ASN A 10 14.89 1.82 -2.74
C ASN A 10 14.32 0.47 -3.17
N ALA A 11 13.64 0.34 -4.32
CA ALA A 11 13.00 -0.92 -4.70
C ALA A 11 13.94 -2.13 -4.78
N GLU A 12 15.25 -1.94 -4.94
CA GLU A 12 16.26 -2.98 -4.89
C GLU A 12 17.62 -2.45 -4.38
N ASN A 13 18.44 -3.33 -3.80
CA ASN A 13 19.85 -3.11 -3.51
C ASN A 13 20.61 -4.47 -3.51
N ALA A 14 21.87 -4.47 -3.07
CA ALA A 14 22.70 -5.69 -3.04
C ALA A 14 22.13 -6.85 -2.18
N TYR A 15 21.20 -6.57 -1.28
CA TYR A 15 20.64 -7.53 -0.32
C TYR A 15 19.16 -7.82 -0.55
N TRP A 16 18.43 -7.00 -1.31
CA TRP A 16 16.99 -7.22 -1.53
C TRP A 16 16.48 -6.66 -2.85
N LYS A 17 15.34 -7.20 -3.27
CA LYS A 17 14.57 -6.75 -4.42
C LYS A 17 13.08 -6.85 -4.10
N SER A 18 12.35 -5.76 -4.26
CA SER A 18 10.90 -5.74 -4.15
C SER A 18 10.24 -5.83 -5.51
N PHE A 19 9.01 -6.34 -5.48
CA PHE A 19 8.15 -6.39 -6.65
C PHE A 19 6.82 -5.71 -6.32
N SER A 20 6.43 -4.77 -7.19
CA SER A 20 5.09 -4.19 -7.13
C SER A 20 4.08 -5.21 -7.62
N ILE A 21 3.20 -5.68 -6.74
CA ILE A 21 2.09 -6.59 -7.09
C ILE A 21 1.26 -6.01 -8.24
N ARG A 22 0.98 -4.70 -8.22
CA ARG A 22 0.25 -4.03 -9.31
C ARG A 22 1.01 -4.08 -10.64
N ARG A 23 2.34 -3.93 -10.63
CA ARG A 23 3.17 -4.07 -11.84
C ARG A 23 3.16 -5.51 -12.35
N LEU A 24 3.25 -6.50 -11.47
CA LEU A 24 3.18 -7.92 -11.84
C LEU A 24 1.81 -8.24 -12.47
N VAL A 25 0.71 -7.78 -11.88
CA VAL A 25 -0.64 -8.00 -12.42
C VAL A 25 -0.82 -7.39 -13.80
N ARG A 26 -0.27 -6.20 -14.06
CA ARG A 26 -0.36 -5.55 -15.38
C ARG A 26 0.31 -6.33 -16.51
N ALA A 27 1.28 -7.18 -16.19
CA ALA A 27 1.99 -8.02 -17.16
C ALA A 27 1.25 -9.33 -17.50
N LEU A 28 0.14 -9.64 -16.81
CA LEU A 28 -0.63 -10.86 -17.04
C LEU A 28 -1.55 -10.74 -18.27
N PRO A 29 -2.01 -11.88 -18.83
CA PRO A 29 -3.05 -11.91 -19.85
C PRO A 29 -4.33 -11.21 -19.39
N ASP A 30 -5.05 -10.67 -20.35
CA ASP A 30 -6.19 -9.77 -20.17
C ASP A 30 -7.25 -10.27 -19.18
N ALA A 31 -7.62 -11.56 -19.23
CA ALA A 31 -8.61 -12.15 -18.34
C ALA A 31 -8.15 -12.18 -16.88
N GLU A 32 -6.92 -12.60 -16.63
CA GLU A 32 -6.34 -12.66 -15.29
C GLU A 32 -6.05 -11.27 -14.74
N ARG A 33 -5.49 -10.38 -15.58
CA ARG A 33 -5.24 -8.98 -15.22
C ARG A 33 -6.52 -8.31 -14.73
N ARG A 34 -7.61 -8.36 -15.51
CA ARG A 34 -8.90 -7.76 -15.13
C ARG A 34 -9.44 -8.31 -13.82
N ARG A 35 -9.40 -9.65 -13.64
CA ARG A 35 -9.86 -10.30 -12.40
C ARG A 35 -9.09 -9.81 -11.17
N LEU A 36 -7.77 -9.72 -11.29
CA LEU A 36 -6.89 -9.35 -10.17
C LEU A 36 -6.90 -7.85 -9.91
N GLU A 37 -6.99 -7.00 -10.93
CA GLU A 37 -7.16 -5.56 -10.77
C GLU A 37 -8.46 -5.23 -10.03
N ALA A 38 -9.57 -5.90 -10.37
CA ALA A 38 -10.83 -5.74 -9.63
C ALA A 38 -10.70 -6.15 -8.16
N ARG A 39 -9.98 -7.24 -7.87
CA ARG A 39 -9.73 -7.68 -6.49
C ARG A 39 -8.87 -6.68 -5.72
N ILE A 40 -7.80 -6.18 -6.34
CA ILE A 40 -6.93 -5.16 -5.75
C ILE A 40 -7.72 -3.88 -5.46
N GLY A 41 -8.59 -3.46 -6.39
CA GLY A 41 -9.49 -2.32 -6.21
C GLY A 41 -10.34 -2.45 -4.95
N ARG A 42 -11.07 -3.57 -4.82
CA ARG A 42 -11.91 -3.83 -3.62
C ARG A 42 -11.14 -3.79 -2.31
N ILE A 43 -9.93 -4.37 -2.28
CA ILE A 43 -9.08 -4.36 -1.08
C ILE A 43 -8.61 -2.94 -0.76
N SER A 44 -8.23 -2.16 -1.79
CA SER A 44 -7.76 -0.78 -1.61
C SER A 44 -8.88 0.09 -1.03
N THR A 45 -10.08 0.03 -1.62
CA THR A 45 -11.26 0.75 -1.11
C THR A 45 -11.57 0.38 0.33
N ARG A 46 -11.55 -0.92 0.67
CA ARG A 46 -11.81 -1.36 2.04
C ARG A 46 -10.76 -0.86 3.03
N TYR A 47 -9.49 -0.82 2.62
CA TYR A 47 -8.43 -0.26 3.43
C TYR A 47 -8.62 1.24 3.64
N ASP A 48 -8.98 1.99 2.59
CA ASP A 48 -9.21 3.43 2.65
C ASP A 48 -10.37 3.76 3.61
N GLU A 49 -11.47 3.00 3.56
CA GLU A 49 -12.60 3.10 4.51
C GLU A 49 -12.15 2.90 5.96
N LEU A 50 -11.41 1.81 6.22
CA LEU A 50 -10.91 1.49 7.56
C LEU A 50 -9.91 2.52 8.07
N SER A 51 -9.03 3.00 7.18
CA SER A 51 -8.07 4.05 7.49
C SER A 51 -8.78 5.36 7.83
N GLY A 52 -9.79 5.75 7.05
CA GLY A 52 -10.63 6.92 7.34
C GLY A 52 -11.26 6.84 8.73
N ALA A 53 -11.97 5.75 9.01
CA ALA A 53 -12.58 5.53 10.33
C ALA A 53 -11.56 5.56 11.48
N TYR A 54 -10.37 4.98 11.28
CA TYR A 54 -9.29 5.03 12.27
C TYR A 54 -8.78 6.45 12.49
N GLN A 55 -8.53 7.23 11.43
CA GLN A 55 -8.01 8.60 11.56
C GLN A 55 -9.05 9.54 12.20
N GLU A 56 -10.34 9.38 11.86
CA GLU A 56 -11.44 10.12 12.48
C GLU A 56 -11.50 9.89 14.00
N GLY A 57 -11.30 8.65 14.45
CA GLY A 57 -11.28 8.31 15.87
C GLY A 57 -9.94 8.51 16.58
N LYS A 58 -8.88 8.96 15.86
CA LYS A 58 -7.53 9.10 16.44
C LYS A 58 -7.38 10.35 17.30
N GLY A 59 -8.12 11.42 17.00
CA GLY A 59 -8.06 12.68 17.77
C GLY A 59 -8.54 12.55 19.23
N ASP A 60 -9.42 11.59 19.52
CA ASP A 60 -9.91 11.32 20.87
C ASP A 60 -8.94 10.48 21.73
N ASN A 61 -7.79 10.08 21.18
CA ASN A 61 -6.78 9.25 21.84
C ASN A 61 -5.41 9.95 21.93
N ASP A 62 -5.40 11.25 22.24
CA ASP A 62 -4.17 11.91 22.67
C ASP A 62 -3.70 11.26 23.98
N ILE A 63 -2.69 10.38 23.88
CA ILE A 63 -1.94 9.92 25.04
C ILE A 63 -1.16 11.14 25.54
N PRO A 64 -1.40 11.64 26.76
CA PRO A 64 -0.65 12.76 27.30
C PRO A 64 0.82 12.35 27.38
N LEU A 65 1.66 12.97 26.57
CA LEU A 65 3.11 12.85 26.68
C LEU A 65 3.55 13.83 27.77
N ASN A 66 3.58 13.33 29.01
CA ASN A 66 4.17 14.03 30.16
C ASN A 66 5.70 14.00 30.12
#